data_AF-A0A0H5CM05-F1
#
_entry.id   AF-A0A0H5CM05-F1
#
_cell.length_a   1.000
_cell.length_b   1.000
_cell.length_c   1.000
_cell.angle_alpha   90.00
_cell.angle_beta   90.00
_cell.angle_gamma   90.00
#
_symmetry.space_group_name_H-M   'P 1'
#
loop_
_entity.id
_entity.type
_entity.pdbx_description
1 polymer ?
#
loop_
_entity_poly.entity_id
_entity_poly.type
_entity_poly.pdbx_seq_one_letter_code
_entity_poly.pdbx_strand_id
1 'polypeptide(L)'
;MTKKDHNGDGLIDIDTDEAVVHLNALRAKGVDFGTAWATSDGKIKSPGQIGQGPMGEAFMKNYREAADSLATAARQVPGHYGTLADNGKSAVDGYLDGEAAATRPFQ
;
A
#
# COMPACT_ATOMS: atom_id res chain seq x y z
N MET A 1 12.19 12.19 -15.96
CA MET A 1 11.85 13.40 -15.18
C MET A 1 12.54 14.60 -15.79
N THR A 2 11.84 15.29 -16.69
CA THR A 2 12.29 16.57 -17.24
C THR A 2 11.83 17.63 -16.24
N LYS A 3 12.77 18.31 -15.58
CA LYS A 3 12.46 19.39 -14.64
C LYS A 3 11.66 20.46 -15.39
N LYS A 4 10.43 20.72 -14.97
CA LYS A 4 9.62 21.81 -15.49
C LYS A 4 9.32 22.78 -14.36
N ASP A 5 9.48 24.05 -14.69
CA ASP A 5 8.98 25.20 -13.95
C ASP A 5 7.61 25.51 -14.58
N HIS A 6 6.54 25.04 -13.94
CA HIS A 6 5.15 25.18 -14.37
C HIS A 6 4.57 26.56 -14.04
N ASN A 7 5.05 27.21 -12.98
CA ASN A 7 4.50 28.49 -12.51
C ASN A 7 5.37 29.73 -12.88
N GLY A 8 6.58 29.52 -13.40
CA GLY A 8 7.50 30.55 -13.85
C GLY A 8 8.31 31.22 -12.72
N ASP A 9 8.41 30.60 -11.54
CA ASP A 9 9.12 31.13 -10.38
C ASP A 9 10.63 30.81 -10.37
N GLY A 10 11.10 30.03 -11.35
CA GLY A 10 12.49 29.61 -11.48
C GLY A 10 12.88 28.41 -10.58
N LEU A 11 11.92 27.77 -9.92
CA LEU A 11 12.08 26.54 -9.15
C LEU A 11 11.62 25.32 -9.94
N ILE A 12 11.97 24.14 -9.44
CA ILE A 12 11.58 22.88 -10.07
C ILE A 12 10.27 22.44 -9.43
N ASP A 13 9.25 22.26 -10.25
CA ASP A 13 7.94 21.82 -9.78
C ASP A 13 7.82 20.30 -9.74
N ILE A 14 6.97 19.83 -8.82
CA ILE A 14 6.53 18.44 -8.79
C ILE A 14 5.52 18.24 -9.93
N ASP A 15 5.69 17.18 -10.71
CA ASP A 15 4.62 16.70 -11.60
C ASP A 15 3.53 16.02 -10.75
N THR A 16 2.57 16.83 -10.30
CA THR A 16 1.51 16.41 -9.37
C THR A 16 0.55 15.41 -10.00
N ASP A 17 0.32 15.49 -11.31
CA ASP A 17 -0.49 14.53 -12.06
C ASP A 17 0.19 13.15 -12.11
N GLU A 18 1.48 13.10 -12.46
CA GLU A 18 2.28 11.87 -12.43
C GLU A 18 2.33 11.27 -11.01
N ALA A 19 2.51 12.11 -9.99
CA ALA A 19 2.51 11.69 -8.60
C ALA A 19 1.18 11.05 -8.19
N VAL A 20 0.05 11.68 -8.52
CA VAL A 20 -1.30 11.14 -8.22
C VAL A 20 -1.53 9.79 -8.92
N VAL A 21 -1.08 9.63 -10.17
CA VAL A 21 -1.17 8.36 -10.89
C VAL A 21 -0.41 7.26 -10.15
N HIS A 22 0.82 7.52 -9.71
CA HIS A 22 1.62 6.53 -8.98
C HIS A 22 1.04 6.19 -7.60
N LEU A 23 0.49 7.16 -6.87
CA LEU A 23 -0.16 6.93 -5.58
C LEU A 23 -1.44 6.08 -5.72
N ASN A 24 -2.22 6.32 -6.77
CA ASN A 24 -3.37 5.48 -7.09
C ASN A 24 -2.95 4.05 -7.46
N ALA A 25 -1.86 3.90 -8.22
CA ALA A 25 -1.28 2.59 -8.53
C ALA A 25 -0.82 1.86 -7.25
N LEU A 26 -0.24 2.57 -6.29
CA LEU A 26 0.16 2.01 -5.01
C LEU A 26 -1.04 1.45 -4.24
N ARG A 27 -2.13 2.22 -4.14
CA ARG A 27 -3.39 1.74 -3.55
C ARG A 27 -3.93 0.50 -4.26
N ALA A 28 -3.93 0.49 -5.60
CA ALA A 28 -4.38 -0.65 -6.38
C ALA A 28 -3.56 -1.91 -6.06
N LYS A 29 -2.24 -1.79 -5.88
CA LYS A 29 -1.39 -2.92 -5.46
C LYS A 29 -1.74 -3.48 -4.09
N GLY A 30 -2.18 -2.64 -3.15
CA GLY A 30 -2.72 -3.11 -1.87
C GLY A 30 -3.99 -3.96 -2.04
N VAL A 31 -4.88 -3.57 -2.95
CA VAL A 31 -6.12 -4.32 -3.26
C VAL A 31 -5.81 -5.63 -3.97
N ASP A 32 -4.91 -5.61 -4.96
CA ASP A 32 -4.44 -6.80 -5.68
C ASP A 32 -3.85 -7.82 -4.68
N PHE A 33 -3.00 -7.34 -3.75
CA PHE A 33 -2.43 -8.17 -2.69
C PHE A 33 -3.52 -8.80 -1.82
N GLY A 34 -4.48 -8.00 -1.33
CA GLY A 34 -5.56 -8.51 -0.47
C GLY A 34 -6.38 -9.62 -1.15
N THR A 35 -6.66 -9.44 -2.45
CA THR A 35 -7.38 -10.43 -3.26
C THR A 35 -6.59 -11.72 -3.45
N ALA A 36 -5.30 -11.62 -3.80
CA ALA A 36 -4.42 -12.77 -3.96
C ALA A 36 -4.19 -13.51 -2.63
N TRP A 37 -4.07 -12.75 -1.53
CA TRP A 37 -3.92 -13.31 -0.20
C TRP A 37 -5.14 -14.09 0.25
N ALA A 38 -6.37 -13.60 0.03
CA ALA A 38 -7.60 -14.31 0.41
C ALA A 38 -7.67 -15.74 -0.17
N THR A 39 -7.20 -15.92 -1.41
CA THR A 39 -7.12 -17.25 -2.05
C THR A 39 -6.08 -18.16 -1.38
N SER A 40 -4.97 -17.58 -0.91
CA SER A 40 -3.87 -18.32 -0.30
C SER A 40 -4.14 -18.65 1.18
N ASP A 41 -4.75 -17.72 1.93
CA ASP A 41 -5.09 -17.88 3.35
C ASP A 41 -5.97 -19.11 3.59
N GLY A 42 -6.96 -19.36 2.72
CA GLY A 42 -7.82 -20.54 2.82
C GLY A 42 -7.02 -21.86 2.70
N LYS A 43 -6.05 -21.92 1.80
CA LYS A 43 -5.20 -23.11 1.61
C LYS A 43 -4.21 -23.30 2.76
N ILE A 44 -3.70 -22.19 3.30
CA ILE A 44 -2.77 -22.20 4.44
C ILE A 44 -3.50 -22.65 5.71
N LYS A 45 -4.72 -22.17 5.97
CA LYS A 45 -5.48 -22.57 7.16
C LYS A 45 -6.00 -24.00 7.11
N SER A 46 -6.11 -24.57 5.92
CA SER A 46 -6.63 -25.92 5.71
C SER A 46 -5.70 -26.71 4.78
N PRO A 47 -4.55 -27.20 5.29
CA PRO A 47 -3.54 -27.90 4.49
C PRO A 47 -3.97 -29.32 4.02
N GLY A 48 -5.25 -29.66 4.16
CA GLY A 48 -5.81 -30.92 3.68
C GLY A 48 -5.30 -32.14 4.44
N GLN A 49 -4.78 -33.12 3.69
CA GLN A 49 -4.45 -34.46 4.21
C GLN A 49 -3.29 -34.47 5.23
N ILE A 50 -2.41 -33.47 5.20
CA ILE A 50 -1.26 -33.38 6.13
C ILE A 50 -1.71 -33.21 7.59
N GLY A 51 -2.93 -32.70 7.82
CA GLY A 51 -3.47 -32.50 9.17
C GLY A 51 -4.11 -33.74 9.81
N GLN A 52 -4.09 -34.91 9.15
CA GLN A 52 -4.77 -36.11 9.64
C GLN A 52 -3.83 -37.08 10.36
N GLY A 53 -4.36 -37.75 11.38
CA GLY A 53 -3.64 -38.74 12.19
C GLY A 53 -2.63 -38.12 13.19
N PRO A 54 -2.02 -38.93 14.06
CA PRO A 54 -1.20 -38.44 15.17
C PRO A 54 0.01 -37.60 14.74
N MET A 55 0.62 -37.94 13.60
CA MET A 55 1.76 -37.19 13.05
C MET A 55 1.32 -35.86 12.43
N GLY A 56 0.14 -35.83 11.79
CA GLY A 56 -0.46 -34.61 11.27
C GLY A 56 -0.87 -33.65 12.38
N GLU A 57 -1.43 -34.15 13.48
CA GLU A 57 -1.75 -33.33 14.66
C GLU A 57 -0.50 -32.68 15.27
N ALA A 58 0.58 -33.44 15.39
CA ALA A 58 1.86 -32.93 15.88
C ALA A 58 2.45 -31.83 14.96
N PHE A 59 2.36 -32.02 13.64
CA PHE A 59 2.74 -30.99 12.67
C PHE A 59 1.86 -29.74 12.80
N MET A 60 0.54 -29.92 12.88
CA MET A 60 -0.43 -28.83 12.95
C MET A 60 -0.23 -27.95 14.19
N LYS A 61 0.30 -28.49 15.28
CA LYS A 61 0.61 -27.71 16.48
C LYS A 61 1.59 -26.56 16.20
N ASN A 62 2.68 -26.83 15.48
CA ASN A 62 3.68 -25.81 15.14
C ASN A 62 3.27 -25.01 13.89
N TYR A 63 2.57 -25.65 12.96
CA TYR A 63 2.14 -25.02 11.72
C TYR A 63 1.08 -23.93 11.94
N ARG A 64 0.11 -24.14 12.87
CA ARG A 64 -0.96 -23.17 13.13
C ARG A 64 -0.41 -21.82 13.61
N GLU A 65 0.56 -21.81 14.51
CA GLU A 65 1.15 -20.58 15.02
C GLU A 65 1.81 -19.77 13.88
N ALA A 66 2.58 -20.43 13.03
CA ALA A 66 3.19 -19.80 11.86
C ALA A 66 2.13 -19.31 10.85
N ALA A 67 1.08 -20.11 10.62
CA ALA A 67 -0.02 -19.76 9.72
C ALA A 67 -0.82 -18.54 10.23
N ASP A 68 -1.11 -18.47 11.53
CA ASP A 68 -1.83 -17.36 12.15
C ASP A 68 -0.99 -16.09 12.18
N SER A 69 0.30 -16.20 12.47
CA SER A 69 1.26 -15.09 12.38
C SER A 69 1.33 -14.51 10.97
N LEU A 70 1.46 -15.38 9.96
CA LEU A 70 1.45 -14.98 8.56
C LEU A 70 0.13 -14.31 8.16
N ALA A 71 -1.02 -14.88 8.55
CA ALA A 71 -2.32 -14.30 8.27
C ALA A 71 -2.51 -12.92 8.92
N THR A 72 -1.97 -12.74 10.12
CA THR A 72 -1.97 -11.45 10.82
C THR A 72 -1.14 -10.41 10.06
N ALA A 73 0.09 -10.75 9.67
CA ALA A 73 0.96 -9.87 8.92
C ALA A 73 0.35 -9.49 7.56
N ALA A 74 -0.17 -10.47 6.81
CA ALA A 74 -0.74 -10.24 5.49
C ALA A 74 -1.97 -9.32 5.52
N ARG A 75 -2.80 -9.38 6.59
CA ARG A 75 -3.95 -8.47 6.74
C ARG A 75 -3.55 -7.00 6.85
N GLN A 76 -2.33 -6.69 7.30
CA GLN A 76 -1.86 -5.32 7.47
C GLN A 76 -1.34 -4.71 6.16
N VAL A 77 -0.88 -5.54 5.22
CA VAL A 77 -0.24 -5.09 3.98
C VAL A 77 -1.14 -4.15 3.15
N PRO A 78 -2.41 -4.47 2.84
CA PRO A 78 -3.27 -3.55 2.10
C PRO A 78 -3.43 -2.19 2.78
N GLY A 79 -3.49 -2.19 4.12
CA GLY A 79 -3.55 -0.98 4.94
C GLY A 79 -2.31 -0.11 4.76
N HIS A 80 -1.10 -0.70 4.77
CA HIS A 80 0.14 0.03 4.55
C HIS A 80 0.21 0.68 3.17
N TYR A 81 -0.19 -0.03 2.12
CA TYR A 81 -0.30 0.55 0.76
C TYR A 81 -1.30 1.71 0.71
N GLY A 82 -2.45 1.57 1.39
CA GLY A 82 -3.45 2.63 1.52
C GLY A 82 -2.89 3.86 2.23
N THR A 83 -2.26 3.69 3.39
CA THR A 83 -1.65 4.78 4.18
C THR A 83 -0.56 5.51 3.40
N LEU A 84 0.30 4.78 2.68
CA LEU A 84 1.32 5.42 1.84
C LEU A 84 0.68 6.27 0.72
N ALA A 85 -0.39 5.76 0.09
CA ALA A 85 -1.11 6.51 -0.94
C ALA A 85 -1.80 7.76 -0.38
N ASP A 86 -2.43 7.68 0.81
CA ASP A 86 -3.08 8.81 1.47
C ASP A 86 -2.10 9.88 1.94
N ASN A 87 -1.00 9.47 2.55
CA ASN A 87 0.05 10.39 2.99
C ASN A 87 0.70 11.09 1.79
N GLY A 88 0.98 10.34 0.72
CA GLY A 88 1.52 10.91 -0.51
C GLY A 88 0.55 11.89 -1.16
N LYS A 89 -0.75 11.58 -1.17
CA LYS A 89 -1.77 12.51 -1.68
C LYS A 89 -1.82 13.79 -0.84
N SER A 90 -1.78 13.66 0.48
CA SER A 90 -1.77 14.83 1.39
C SER A 90 -0.54 15.72 1.16
N ALA A 91 0.61 15.14 0.83
CA ALA A 91 1.81 15.89 0.47
C ALA A 91 1.65 16.65 -0.87
N VAL A 92 1.04 16.02 -1.88
CA VAL A 92 0.73 16.68 -3.16
C VAL A 92 -0.27 17.82 -2.97
N ASP A 93 -1.34 17.59 -2.21
CA ASP A 93 -2.35 18.60 -1.92
C ASP A 93 -1.71 19.81 -1.18
N GLY A 94 -0.82 19.55 -0.20
CA GLY A 94 -0.08 20.60 0.50
C GLY A 94 0.90 21.38 -0.38
N TYR A 95 1.50 20.75 -1.38
CA TYR A 95 2.34 21.44 -2.37
C TYR A 95 1.50 22.38 -3.24
N LEU A 96 0.36 21.93 -3.75
CA LEU A 96 -0.56 22.75 -4.57
C LEU A 96 -1.13 23.93 -3.79
N ASP A 97 -1.47 23.73 -2.51
CA ASP A 97 -1.91 24.81 -1.62
C ASP A 97 -0.79 25.86 -1.42
N GLY A 98 0.46 25.40 -1.28
CA GLY A 98 1.64 26.26 -1.19
C GLY A 98 1.87 27.10 -2.45
N GLU A 99 1.79 26.47 -3.63
CA GLU A 99 1.87 27.17 -4.91
C GLU A 99 0.79 28.26 -5.02
N ALA A 100 -0.47 27.90 -4.76
CA ALA A 100 -1.59 28.83 -4.83
C ALA A 100 -1.45 30.02 -3.86
N ALA A 101 -0.84 29.80 -2.68
CA ALA A 101 -0.55 30.86 -1.74
C ALA A 101 0.58 31.79 -2.23
N ALA A 102 1.61 31.23 -2.88
CA ALA A 102 2.74 31.98 -3.43
C ALA A 102 2.34 32.84 -4.65
N THR A 103 1.34 32.43 -5.43
CA THR A 103 0.84 33.21 -6.58
C THR A 103 -0.15 34.32 -6.21
N ARG A 104 -0.58 34.44 -4.94
CA ARG A 104 -1.44 35.55 -4.52
C ARG A 104 -0.62 36.83 -4.39
N PRO A 105 -1.00 37.94 -5.06
CA PRO A 105 -0.32 39.21 -4.85
C PRO A 105 -0.48 39.64 -3.39
N PHE A 106 0.62 39.99 -2.74
CA PHE A 106 0.61 40.64 -1.43
C PHE A 106 -0.28 41.89 -1.52
N GLN A 107 -1.41 41.88 -0.81
CA GLN A 107 -2.24 43.06 -0.60
C GLN A 107 -1.69 43.91 0.54
#